data_AF-A0A9D8FEN0-F1
#
_entry.id   AF-A0A9D8FEN0-F1
#
_cell.length_a   1.000
_cell.length_b   1.000
_cell.length_c   1.000
_cell.angle_alpha   90.00
_cell.angle_beta   90.00
_cell.angle_gamma   90.00
#
_symmetry.space_group_name_H-M   'P 1'
#
loop_
_entity.id
_entity.type
_entity.pdbx_description
1 polymer ?
#
loop_
_entity_poly.entity_id
_entity_poly.type
_entity_poly.pdbx_seq_one_letter_code
_entity_poly.pdbx_strand_id
1 'polypeptide(L)'
;MKTLILIFLLFPGLVSAGHLHPEKYYQDIWCKEQKGKTEYQLPDKTRCDCLTDSHAIEVDFAVKWYEALGQSLYYSLQTGKRSGIVLIVENQNDLKYWIRLNSTILHFGLQIDTWKIEP
;
A
#
# COMPACT_ATOMS: atom_id res chain seq x y z
N MET A 1 -50.25 30.91 22.70
CA MET A 1 -49.65 30.50 21.41
C MET A 1 -48.19 30.17 21.67
N LYS A 2 -47.83 28.88 21.74
CA LYS A 2 -46.43 28.45 21.95
C LYS A 2 -45.87 28.06 20.58
N THR A 3 -45.08 28.93 19.99
CA THR A 3 -44.36 28.64 18.74
C THR A 3 -43.18 27.74 19.09
N LEU A 4 -43.24 26.46 18.71
CA LEU A 4 -42.14 25.53 18.87
C LEU A 4 -41.14 25.79 17.72
N ILE A 5 -40.02 26.44 18.03
CA ILE A 5 -38.93 26.65 17.07
C ILE A 5 -38.15 25.33 16.96
N LEU A 6 -38.32 24.62 15.85
CA LEU A 6 -37.50 23.47 15.49
C LEU A 6 -36.14 23.99 15.00
N ILE A 7 -35.11 23.91 15.83
CA ILE A 7 -33.72 24.19 15.41
C ILE A 7 -33.22 22.96 14.65
N PHE A 8 -33.15 23.09 13.32
CA PHE A 8 -32.49 22.11 12.46
C PHE A 8 -30.97 22.28 12.62
N LEU A 9 -30.35 21.43 13.43
CA LEU A 9 -28.89 21.35 13.54
C LEU A 9 -28.34 20.81 12.21
N LEU A 10 -27.89 21.72 11.33
CA LEU A 10 -27.05 21.40 10.19
C LEU A 10 -25.71 20.89 10.74
N PHE A 11 -25.55 19.58 10.87
CA PHE A 11 -24.24 18.97 11.05
C PHE A 11 -23.46 19.15 9.74
N PRO A 12 -22.37 19.94 9.71
CA PRO A 12 -21.48 19.91 8.56
C PRO A 12 -20.88 18.51 8.51
N GLY A 13 -21.23 17.74 7.48
CA GLY A 13 -20.65 16.44 7.24
C GLY A 13 -19.14 16.61 7.12
N LEU A 14 -18.39 16.02 8.05
CA LEU A 14 -16.95 15.84 7.91
C LEU A 14 -16.74 14.99 6.66
N VAL A 15 -16.36 15.62 5.56
CA VAL A 15 -15.86 14.91 4.37
C VAL A 15 -14.52 14.32 4.79
N SER A 16 -14.55 13.09 5.28
CA SER A 16 -13.33 12.29 5.40
C SER A 16 -12.88 11.99 3.98
N ALA A 17 -11.78 12.62 3.56
CA ALA A 17 -11.10 12.27 2.32
C ALA A 17 -10.45 10.90 2.52
N GLY A 18 -11.23 9.83 2.31
CA GLY A 18 -10.73 8.47 2.28
C GLY A 18 -9.97 8.16 1.00
N HIS A 19 -9.34 6.99 0.96
CA HIS A 19 -8.72 6.45 -0.25
C HIS A 19 -9.75 6.30 -1.38
N LEU A 20 -9.30 6.46 -2.63
CA LEU A 20 -10.14 6.35 -3.83
C LEU A 20 -10.62 4.91 -4.02
N HIS A 21 -9.73 3.96 -3.77
CA HIS A 21 -10.01 2.52 -3.78
C HIS A 21 -9.34 1.86 -2.57
N PRO A 22 -9.83 0.68 -2.10
CA PRO A 22 -9.11 -0.08 -1.08
C PRO A 22 -7.77 -0.60 -1.63
N GLU A 23 -6.79 -0.84 -0.76
CA GLU A 23 -5.47 -1.39 -1.10
C GLU A 23 -5.54 -2.62 -2.02
N LYS A 24 -6.47 -3.54 -1.70
CA LYS A 24 -6.72 -4.76 -2.49
C LYS A 24 -7.03 -4.50 -3.98
N TYR A 25 -7.66 -3.36 -4.31
CA TYR A 25 -7.92 -2.99 -5.70
C TYR A 25 -6.61 -2.82 -6.48
N TYR A 26 -5.67 -2.06 -5.92
CA TYR A 26 -4.37 -1.80 -6.54
C TYR A 26 -3.50 -3.05 -6.58
N GLN A 27 -3.51 -3.83 -5.50
CA GLN A 27 -2.83 -5.11 -5.40
C GLN A 27 -3.28 -6.08 -6.50
N ASP A 28 -4.59 -6.27 -6.67
CA ASP A 28 -5.15 -7.20 -7.66
C ASP A 28 -4.77 -6.77 -9.09
N ILE A 29 -4.82 -5.47 -9.40
CA ILE A 29 -4.43 -4.93 -10.71
C ILE A 29 -2.95 -5.18 -10.97
N TRP A 30 -2.08 -4.67 -10.08
CA TRP A 30 -0.64 -4.74 -10.29
C TRP A 30 -0.16 -6.18 -10.36
N CYS A 31 -0.62 -7.05 -9.45
CA CYS A 31 -0.18 -8.43 -9.41
C CYS A 31 -0.60 -9.20 -10.67
N LYS A 32 -1.82 -8.95 -11.17
CA LYS A 32 -2.31 -9.56 -12.41
C LYS A 32 -1.47 -9.12 -13.61
N GLU A 33 -1.11 -7.84 -13.71
CA GLU A 33 -0.24 -7.34 -14.78
C GLU A 33 1.14 -7.99 -14.77
N GLN A 34 1.68 -8.26 -13.59
CA GLN A 34 2.94 -8.99 -13.41
C GLN A 34 2.81 -10.52 -13.53
N LYS A 35 1.61 -11.04 -13.88
CA LYS A 35 1.31 -12.48 -13.92
C LYS A 35 1.65 -13.20 -12.61
N GLY A 36 1.56 -12.49 -11.49
CA GLY A 36 1.84 -13.01 -10.15
C GLY A 36 0.66 -13.74 -9.53
N LYS A 37 0.90 -14.30 -8.36
CA LYS A 37 -0.11 -14.90 -7.48
C LYS A 37 -0.41 -13.92 -6.35
N THR A 38 -1.64 -13.41 -6.34
CA THR A 38 -2.10 -12.51 -5.29
C THR A 38 -2.36 -13.23 -3.97
N GLU A 39 -2.04 -12.60 -2.84
CA GLU A 39 -2.31 -13.14 -1.48
C GLU A 39 -1.71 -14.53 -1.25
N TYR A 40 -0.47 -14.76 -1.71
CA TYR A 40 0.19 -16.04 -1.61
C TYR A 40 0.50 -16.39 -0.15
N GLN A 41 -0.10 -17.48 0.35
CA GLN A 41 0.11 -17.92 1.73
C GLN A 41 1.53 -18.50 1.92
N LEU A 42 2.26 -17.92 2.86
CA LEU A 42 3.60 -18.31 3.28
C LEU A 42 3.54 -19.47 4.29
N PRO A 43 4.68 -20.15 4.57
CA PRO A 43 4.71 -21.32 5.46
C PRO A 43 4.20 -21.05 6.89
N ASP A 44 4.36 -19.82 7.38
CA ASP A 44 3.91 -19.36 8.70
C ASP A 44 2.45 -18.87 8.70
N LYS A 45 1.74 -19.03 7.57
CA LYS A 45 0.36 -18.59 7.31
C LYS A 45 0.17 -17.09 7.12
N THR A 46 1.24 -16.28 7.13
CA THR A 46 1.18 -14.90 6.61
C THR A 46 0.97 -14.93 5.09
N ARG A 47 0.71 -13.77 4.48
CA ARG A 47 0.44 -13.68 3.04
C ARG A 47 1.35 -12.65 2.42
N CYS A 48 1.95 -13.01 1.29
CA CYS A 48 2.64 -12.08 0.42
C CYS A 48 1.63 -11.54 -0.60
N ASP A 49 1.53 -10.21 -0.70
CA ASP A 49 0.50 -9.56 -1.49
C ASP A 49 0.56 -9.97 -2.97
N CYS A 50 1.77 -10.06 -3.52
CA CYS A 50 1.97 -10.58 -4.86
C CYS A 50 3.28 -11.38 -4.97
N LEU A 51 3.17 -12.63 -5.39
CA LEU A 51 4.32 -13.49 -5.66
C LEU A 51 4.50 -13.69 -7.17
N THR A 52 5.62 -13.23 -7.73
CA THR A 52 5.99 -13.47 -9.14
C THR A 52 7.07 -14.54 -9.24
N ASP A 53 7.56 -14.81 -10.44
CA ASP A 53 8.67 -15.75 -10.64
C ASP A 53 9.95 -15.24 -9.95
N SER A 54 10.18 -13.93 -9.91
CA SER A 54 11.42 -13.32 -9.43
C SER A 54 11.29 -12.56 -8.10
N HIS A 55 10.10 -12.12 -7.72
CA HIS A 55 9.89 -11.22 -6.58
C HIS A 55 8.81 -11.70 -5.61
N ALA A 56 8.98 -11.31 -4.35
CA ALA A 56 7.94 -11.29 -3.35
C ALA A 56 7.63 -9.83 -3.01
N ILE A 57 6.42 -9.40 -3.34
CA ILE A 57 6.02 -7.99 -3.34
C ILE A 57 5.00 -7.72 -2.24
N GLU A 58 5.19 -6.59 -1.57
CA GLU A 58 4.18 -5.91 -0.76
C GLU A 58 3.62 -4.71 -1.55
N VAL A 59 2.30 -4.52 -1.50
CA VAL A 59 1.57 -3.42 -2.14
C VAL A 59 0.84 -2.64 -1.06
N ASP A 60 1.23 -1.37 -0.85
CA ASP A 60 0.70 -0.60 0.28
C ASP A 60 0.51 0.88 -0.08
N PHE A 61 -0.38 1.57 0.63
CA PHE A 61 -0.49 3.01 0.54
C PHE A 61 0.82 3.68 0.91
N ALA A 62 1.20 4.73 0.16
CA ALA A 62 2.49 5.38 0.30
C ALA A 62 2.80 5.81 1.75
N VAL A 63 1.80 6.24 2.52
CA VAL A 63 1.97 6.62 3.93
C VAL A 63 2.51 5.48 4.82
N LYS A 64 2.22 4.22 4.47
CA LYS A 64 2.65 3.01 5.18
C LYS A 64 4.00 2.46 4.71
N TRP A 65 4.82 3.26 4.02
CA TRP A 65 6.12 2.81 3.47
C TRP A 65 7.08 2.12 4.47
N TYR A 66 7.01 2.42 5.77
CA TYR A 66 7.80 1.72 6.79
C TYR A 66 7.36 0.26 6.96
N GLU A 67 6.05 0.02 6.97
CA GLU A 67 5.44 -1.31 7.04
C GLU A 67 5.81 -2.08 5.77
N ALA A 68 5.66 -1.43 4.61
CA ALA A 68 5.99 -2.02 3.33
C ALA A 68 7.47 -2.45 3.21
N LEU A 69 8.38 -1.66 3.79
CA LEU A 69 9.80 -2.01 3.87
C LEU A 69 10.03 -3.28 4.70
N GLY A 70 9.39 -3.39 5.87
CA GLY A 70 9.53 -4.56 6.73
C GLY A 70 8.91 -5.82 6.13
N GLN A 71 7.69 -5.72 5.61
CA GLN A 71 6.96 -6.85 5.02
C GLN A 71 7.65 -7.39 3.76
N SER A 72 8.07 -6.53 2.83
CA SER A 72 8.76 -6.97 1.61
C SER A 72 10.04 -7.76 1.91
N LEU A 73 10.83 -7.31 2.89
CA LEU A 73 12.02 -8.03 3.37
C LEU A 73 11.63 -9.38 3.99
N TYR A 74 10.57 -9.43 4.79
CA TYR A 74 10.10 -10.66 5.40
C TYR A 74 9.60 -11.67 4.36
N TYR A 75 8.82 -11.23 3.37
CA TYR A 75 8.33 -12.11 2.31
C TYR A 75 9.48 -12.64 1.44
N SER A 76 10.47 -11.79 1.15
CA SER A 76 11.70 -12.19 0.48
C SER A 76 12.44 -13.27 1.26
N LEU A 77 12.57 -13.12 2.59
CA LEU A 77 13.14 -14.14 3.47
C LEU A 77 12.37 -15.47 3.40
N GLN A 78 11.04 -15.43 3.44
CA GLN A 78 10.21 -16.65 3.42
C GLN A 78 10.18 -17.37 2.06
N THR A 79 10.41 -16.65 0.97
CA THR A 79 10.25 -17.18 -0.39
C THR A 79 11.57 -17.41 -1.12
N GLY A 80 12.67 -16.80 -0.64
CA GLY A 80 13.96 -16.75 -1.34
C GLY A 80 13.94 -15.87 -2.60
N LYS A 81 12.85 -15.16 -2.87
CA LYS A 81 12.72 -14.24 -4.01
C LYS A 81 13.23 -12.86 -3.64
N ARG A 82 13.49 -12.01 -4.63
CA ARG A 82 13.90 -10.62 -4.40
C ARG A 82 12.76 -9.82 -3.77
N SER A 83 13.08 -8.94 -2.82
CA SER A 83 12.10 -8.04 -2.20
C SER A 83 11.57 -7.04 -3.22
N GLY A 84 10.25 -6.84 -3.25
CA GLY A 84 9.61 -5.80 -4.05
C GLY A 84 8.62 -4.97 -3.23
N ILE A 85 8.51 -3.69 -3.54
CA ILE A 85 7.51 -2.79 -2.92
C ILE A 85 6.79 -2.02 -4.01
N VAL A 86 5.47 -2.04 -3.98
CA VAL A 86 4.62 -1.14 -4.78
C VAL A 86 3.96 -0.16 -3.84
N LEU A 87 4.26 1.13 -3.99
CA LEU A 87 3.54 2.18 -3.26
C LEU A 87 2.35 2.69 -4.08
N ILE A 88 1.18 2.69 -3.46
CA ILE A 88 -0.03 3.34 -3.99
C ILE A 88 0.08 4.84 -3.71
N VAL A 89 0.14 5.63 -4.78
CA VAL A 89 0.31 7.09 -4.73
C VAL A 89 -0.94 7.72 -5.33
N GLU A 90 -1.86 8.17 -4.50
CA GLU A 90 -3.15 8.72 -4.95
C GLU A 90 -3.08 10.22 -5.24
N ASN A 91 -2.11 10.92 -4.65
CA ASN A 91 -1.96 12.36 -4.82
C ASN A 91 -0.50 12.83 -4.70
N GLN A 92 -0.25 14.09 -5.07
CA GLN A 92 1.09 14.68 -5.06
C GLN A 92 1.75 14.70 -3.67
N ASN A 93 0.96 14.78 -2.59
CA ASN A 93 1.51 14.80 -1.23
C ASN A 93 2.07 13.44 -0.81
N ASP A 94 1.69 12.35 -1.49
CA ASP A 94 2.18 11.00 -1.22
C ASP A 94 3.61 10.78 -1.75
N LEU A 95 4.04 11.56 -2.75
CA LEU A 95 5.38 11.45 -3.34
C LEU A 95 6.51 11.65 -2.32
N LYS A 96 6.26 12.36 -1.22
CA LYS A 96 7.24 12.49 -0.13
C LYS A 96 7.60 11.13 0.48
N TYR A 97 6.66 10.18 0.53
CA TYR A 97 6.89 8.85 1.06
C TYR A 97 7.68 7.97 0.08
N TRP A 98 7.43 8.11 -1.23
CA TRP A 98 8.26 7.51 -2.27
C TRP A 98 9.74 7.91 -2.13
N ILE A 99 10.00 9.20 -1.91
CA ILE A 99 11.36 9.71 -1.70
C ILE A 99 11.97 9.13 -0.43
N ARG A 100 11.22 9.07 0.68
CA ARG A 100 11.69 8.49 1.95
C ARG A 100 12.08 7.02 1.78
N LEU A 101 11.19 6.20 1.21
CA LEU A 101 11.45 4.78 0.97
C LEU A 101 12.72 4.56 0.16
N ASN A 102 12.81 5.19 -1.01
CA ASN A 102 13.95 4.99 -1.91
C ASN A 102 15.26 5.56 -1.34
N SER A 103 15.19 6.67 -0.59
CA SER A 103 16.36 7.22 0.10
C SER A 103 16.85 6.28 1.20
N THR A 104 15.95 5.64 1.96
CA THR A 104 16.28 4.63 2.96
C THR A 104 16.90 3.39 2.32
N ILE A 105 16.28 2.86 1.25
CA ILE A 105 16.82 1.72 0.49
C ILE A 105 18.24 2.01 -0.01
N LEU A 106 18.45 3.18 -0.61
CA LEU A 106 19.75 3.59 -1.13
C LEU A 106 20.79 3.76 -0.01
N HIS A 107 20.45 4.45 1.08
CA HIS A 107 21.37 4.72 2.18
C HIS A 107 21.90 3.45 2.84
N PHE A 108 21.04 2.45 3.00
CA PHE A 108 21.40 1.17 3.62
C PHE A 108 21.82 0.10 2.61
N GLY A 109 21.85 0.41 1.31
CA GLY A 109 22.23 -0.55 0.26
C GLY A 109 21.31 -1.78 0.18
N LEU A 110 20.01 -1.59 0.45
CA LEU A 110 19.05 -2.69 0.47
C LEU A 110 18.73 -3.17 -0.95
N GLN A 111 18.67 -4.48 -1.14
CA GLN A 111 18.37 -5.12 -2.43
C GLN A 111 16.86 -5.25 -2.64
N ILE A 112 16.17 -4.11 -2.78
CA ILE A 112 14.72 -4.01 -2.94
C ILE A 112 14.41 -3.25 -4.22
N ASP A 113 13.54 -3.80 -5.08
CA ASP A 113 12.98 -3.06 -6.22
C ASP A 113 11.69 -2.37 -5.83
N THR A 114 11.47 -1.16 -6.36
CA THR A 114 10.32 -0.34 -6.03
C THR A 114 9.55 0.10 -7.26
N TRP A 115 8.22 0.16 -7.13
CA TRP A 115 7.31 0.69 -8.15
C TRP A 115 6.26 1.59 -7.50
N LYS A 116 5.62 2.43 -8.32
CA LYS A 116 4.41 3.15 -7.93
C LYS A 116 3.22 2.60 -8.71
N ILE A 117 2.05 2.65 -8.10
CA ILE A 117 0.77 2.55 -8.80
C ILE A 117 -0.08 3.77 -8.43
N GLU A 118 -0.78 4.30 -9.43
CA GLU A 118 -1.66 5.47 -9.32
C GLU A 118 -3.09 5.03 -9.72
N PRO A 119 -4.15 5.78 -9.35
CA PRO A 119 -5.55 5.43 -9.62
C PRO A 119 -5.91 5.22 -11.10
#